data_AF-A0A136KZ53-F1
#
_entry.id   AF-A0A136KZ53-F1
#
_cell.length_a   1.000
_cell.length_b   1.000
_cell.length_c   1.000
_cell.angle_alpha   90.00
_cell.angle_beta   90.00
_cell.angle_gamma   90.00
#
_symmetry.space_group_name_H-M   'P 1'
#
loop_
_entity.id
_entity.type
_entity.pdbx_description
1 polymer ?
#
loop_
_entity_poly.entity_id
_entity_poly.type
_entity_poly.pdbx_seq_one_letter_code
_entity_poly.pdbx_strand_id
1 'polypeptide(L)'
;MTRSAFEPQGNVRLRPDRHKKLLNGYPWAHKGDLQSADPGLEPGGLVRIESSQGEFVGIGSYLPEGRFPVRLFTNRDERIDERFFLGRFESALKRRPLTEWNTDAYRALFSEADGVPGLVLDVYRKRLVVQVRSLGMERLREAWMPALLKAFEPDSILERSDMAGRLEEGLEPLVADLYGTSPDEVPLTEGGLEFRAQIRSGPKTGFYLDQRESRALLRASVRPNDKVLDLFCFSGAFAISAAAAGARVTGIDLRPGGDPARQGARQRERDRSELHRSQRVRLARGGPRKGDLRLDRHRPSGDLQEPREERLPQMGDLEAGVPLAPGSGRGWEIGGLQLLLCA
;
A
#
# COMPACT_ATOMS: atom_id res chain seq x y z
N MET A 1 6.37 -8.57 -39.80
CA MET A 1 5.05 -8.45 -39.15
C MET A 1 5.30 -8.21 -37.68
N THR A 2 5.11 -6.99 -37.20
CA THR A 2 5.26 -6.64 -35.77
C THR A 2 4.12 -7.31 -35.03
N ARG A 3 4.41 -8.29 -34.16
CA ARG A 3 3.38 -8.92 -33.32
C ARG A 3 2.77 -7.84 -32.41
N SER A 4 1.45 -7.85 -32.24
CA SER A 4 0.77 -6.93 -31.33
C SER A 4 1.28 -7.13 -29.91
N ALA A 5 1.62 -6.04 -29.19
CA ALA A 5 2.07 -6.10 -27.80
C ALA A 5 1.05 -6.74 -26.84
N PHE A 6 -0.21 -6.90 -27.29
CA PHE A 6 -1.34 -7.41 -26.52
C PHE A 6 -1.66 -8.89 -26.79
N GLU A 7 -0.83 -9.56 -27.59
CA GLU A 7 -0.94 -10.99 -27.89
C GLU A 7 0.26 -11.76 -27.34
N PRO A 8 0.07 -13.03 -26.91
CA PRO A 8 1.18 -13.87 -26.49
C PRO A 8 2.26 -14.03 -27.57
N GLN A 9 3.51 -13.82 -27.19
CA GLN A 9 4.69 -13.94 -28.07
C GLN A 9 5.15 -15.41 -28.24
N GLY A 10 4.68 -16.31 -27.39
CA GLY A 10 5.01 -17.73 -27.40
C GLY A 10 4.61 -18.37 -26.07
N ASN A 11 5.22 -19.51 -25.78
CA ASN A 11 4.81 -20.38 -24.69
C ASN A 11 5.86 -20.46 -23.57
N VAL A 12 5.38 -20.52 -22.34
CA VAL A 12 6.14 -20.92 -21.16
C VAL A 12 5.52 -22.20 -20.60
N ARG A 13 6.32 -23.25 -20.44
CA ARG A 13 5.88 -24.53 -19.95
C ARG A 13 6.23 -24.71 -18.48
N LEU A 14 5.25 -25.09 -17.69
CA LEU A 14 5.41 -25.39 -16.28
C LEU A 14 5.82 -26.85 -16.07
N ARG A 15 6.58 -27.11 -14.99
CA ARG A 15 6.90 -28.45 -14.53
C ARG A 15 5.63 -29.22 -14.12
N PRO A 16 5.70 -30.57 -14.03
CA PRO A 16 4.57 -31.38 -13.57
C PRO A 16 3.94 -30.84 -12.29
N ASP A 17 2.60 -30.83 -12.26
CA ASP A 17 1.75 -30.35 -11.16
C ASP A 17 1.83 -28.85 -10.80
N ARG A 18 2.80 -28.09 -11.34
CA ARG A 18 2.99 -26.67 -10.98
C ARG A 18 1.89 -25.76 -11.53
N HIS A 19 1.16 -26.19 -12.55
CA HIS A 19 -0.01 -25.46 -13.06
C HIS A 19 -1.18 -25.42 -12.06
N LYS A 20 -1.31 -26.42 -11.17
CA LYS A 20 -2.43 -26.53 -10.22
C LYS A 20 -2.55 -25.31 -9.31
N LYS A 21 -1.43 -24.73 -8.87
CA LYS A 21 -1.45 -23.52 -8.03
C LYS A 21 -2.03 -22.31 -8.76
N LEU A 22 -1.73 -22.17 -10.07
CA LEU A 22 -2.25 -21.08 -10.90
C LEU A 22 -3.77 -21.23 -11.05
N LEU A 23 -4.23 -22.46 -11.31
CA LEU A 23 -5.65 -22.78 -11.41
C LEU A 23 -6.39 -22.59 -10.07
N ASN A 24 -5.70 -22.79 -8.94
CA ASN A 24 -6.23 -22.56 -7.60
C ASN A 24 -6.08 -21.10 -7.12
N GLY A 25 -5.77 -20.15 -8.02
CA GLY A 25 -5.78 -18.72 -7.75
C GLY A 25 -4.47 -18.12 -7.25
N TYR A 26 -3.37 -18.88 -7.17
CA TYR A 26 -2.05 -18.30 -6.90
C TYR A 26 -1.48 -17.69 -8.20
N PRO A 27 -1.28 -16.37 -8.30
CA PRO A 27 -1.06 -15.70 -9.59
C PRO A 27 0.39 -15.77 -10.09
N TRP A 28 1.31 -16.43 -9.39
CA TRP A 28 2.74 -16.39 -9.68
C TRP A 28 3.35 -17.77 -9.98
N ALA A 29 4.22 -17.84 -10.98
CA ALA A 29 5.18 -18.93 -11.12
C ALA A 29 6.59 -18.44 -10.74
N HIS A 30 7.30 -19.24 -9.94
CA HIS A 30 8.69 -19.01 -9.54
C HIS A 30 9.64 -19.69 -10.53
N LYS A 31 10.93 -19.35 -10.51
CA LYS A 31 11.95 -19.98 -11.37
C LYS A 31 11.91 -21.52 -11.32
N GLY A 32 11.75 -22.08 -10.11
CA GLY A 32 11.65 -23.53 -9.91
C GLY A 32 10.39 -24.20 -10.46
N ASP A 33 9.37 -23.43 -10.85
CA ASP A 33 8.15 -23.96 -11.45
C ASP A 33 8.25 -24.09 -12.98
N LEU A 34 9.21 -23.40 -13.60
CA LEU A 34 9.37 -23.39 -15.04
C LEU A 34 10.15 -24.63 -15.51
N GLN A 35 9.66 -25.25 -16.58
CA GLN A 35 10.32 -26.34 -17.29
C GLN A 35 11.09 -25.79 -18.49
N SER A 36 10.44 -24.97 -19.30
CA SER A 36 11.02 -24.34 -20.49
C SER A 36 10.25 -23.08 -20.87
N ALA A 37 10.88 -22.26 -21.71
CA ALA A 37 10.27 -21.11 -22.33
C ALA A 37 10.73 -21.07 -23.80
N ASP A 38 9.87 -20.66 -24.71
CA ASP A 38 10.24 -20.52 -26.11
C ASP A 38 11.42 -19.52 -26.28
N PRO A 39 12.31 -19.75 -27.25
CA PRO A 39 13.40 -18.81 -27.51
C PRO A 39 12.85 -17.48 -28.07
N GLY A 40 13.50 -16.38 -27.70
CA GLY A 40 13.17 -15.05 -28.23
C GLY A 40 11.98 -14.35 -27.59
N LEU A 41 11.45 -14.87 -26.47
CA LEU A 41 10.45 -14.16 -25.67
C LEU A 41 11.04 -12.89 -25.06
N GLU A 42 10.36 -11.77 -25.23
CA GLU A 42 10.82 -10.50 -24.70
C GLU A 42 10.50 -10.40 -23.20
N PRO A 43 11.43 -9.92 -22.36
CA PRO A 43 11.15 -9.65 -20.95
C PRO A 43 10.00 -8.65 -20.78
N GLY A 44 9.00 -9.02 -19.99
CA GLY A 44 7.73 -8.32 -19.81
C GLY A 44 6.68 -8.63 -20.87
N GLY A 45 7.02 -9.39 -21.92
CA GLY A 45 6.08 -9.80 -22.96
C GLY A 45 5.01 -10.75 -22.42
N LEU A 46 3.86 -10.77 -23.11
CA LEU A 46 2.81 -11.74 -22.84
C LEU A 46 3.20 -13.11 -23.38
N VAL A 47 2.84 -14.15 -22.64
CA VAL A 47 3.07 -15.56 -22.98
C VAL A 47 1.83 -16.39 -22.70
N ARG A 48 1.65 -17.48 -23.45
CA ARG A 48 0.75 -18.56 -23.03
C ARG A 48 1.49 -19.41 -22.01
N ILE A 49 0.78 -19.80 -20.97
CA ILE A 49 1.29 -20.66 -19.92
C ILE A 49 0.70 -22.04 -20.17
N GLU A 50 1.57 -23.04 -20.24
CA GLU A 50 1.19 -24.42 -20.51
C GLU A 50 1.56 -25.35 -19.34
N SER A 51 0.76 -26.40 -19.16
CA SER A 51 1.10 -27.52 -18.28
C SER A 51 2.28 -28.31 -18.85
N SER A 52 2.88 -29.21 -18.07
CA SER A 52 3.95 -30.09 -18.58
C SER A 52 3.50 -30.94 -19.77
N GLN A 53 2.19 -31.21 -19.88
CA GLN A 53 1.57 -31.96 -20.98
C GLN A 53 1.18 -31.08 -22.19
N GLY A 54 1.40 -29.76 -22.11
CA GLY A 54 1.07 -28.82 -23.19
C GLY A 54 -0.36 -28.32 -23.18
N GLU A 55 -1.10 -28.56 -22.11
CA GLU A 55 -2.46 -28.03 -21.97
C GLU A 55 -2.40 -26.54 -21.60
N PHE A 56 -3.35 -25.76 -22.12
CA PHE A 56 -3.45 -24.34 -21.79
C PHE A 56 -3.83 -24.12 -20.32
N VAL A 57 -3.06 -23.28 -19.64
CA VAL A 57 -3.29 -22.88 -18.25
C VAL A 57 -3.75 -21.44 -18.15
N GLY A 58 -3.23 -20.56 -19.02
CA GLY A 58 -3.59 -19.15 -18.99
C GLY A 58 -2.64 -18.26 -19.80
N ILE A 59 -2.83 -16.96 -19.65
CA ILE A 59 -2.01 -15.91 -20.25
C ILE A 59 -1.41 -15.05 -19.12
N GLY A 60 -0.12 -14.74 -19.23
CA GLY A 60 0.63 -14.00 -18.23
C GLY A 60 1.77 -13.18 -18.84
N SER A 61 2.39 -12.31 -18.04
CA SER A 61 3.67 -11.68 -18.41
C SER A 61 4.84 -12.59 -18.04
N TYR A 62 5.91 -12.56 -18.83
CA TYR A 62 7.13 -13.33 -18.59
C TYR A 62 8.36 -12.45 -18.33
N LEU A 63 9.07 -12.67 -17.23
CA LEU A 63 10.33 -12.00 -16.88
C LEU A 63 11.37 -13.06 -16.46
N PRO A 64 12.24 -13.54 -17.35
CA PRO A 64 13.11 -14.71 -17.09
C PRO A 64 13.88 -14.63 -15.77
N GLU A 65 14.49 -13.47 -15.51
CA GLU A 65 15.35 -13.27 -14.34
C GLU A 65 14.64 -12.71 -13.11
N GLY A 66 13.35 -12.41 -13.22
CA GLY A 66 12.56 -11.81 -12.16
C GLY A 66 12.32 -12.75 -10.98
N ARG A 67 11.94 -12.16 -9.83
CA ARG A 67 11.53 -12.91 -8.63
C ARG A 67 10.34 -13.84 -8.91
N PHE A 68 9.39 -13.35 -9.69
CA PHE A 68 8.25 -14.11 -10.19
C PHE A 68 8.30 -14.11 -11.72
N PRO A 69 8.97 -15.09 -12.35
CA PRO A 69 9.11 -15.10 -13.79
C PRO A 69 7.81 -15.11 -14.57
N VAL A 70 6.73 -15.63 -14.01
CA VAL A 70 5.40 -15.53 -14.62
C VAL A 70 4.42 -14.91 -13.63
N ARG A 71 3.68 -13.91 -14.11
CA ARG A 71 2.50 -13.36 -13.43
C ARG A 71 1.26 -13.57 -14.30
N LEU A 72 0.30 -14.34 -13.80
CA LEU A 72 -0.92 -14.72 -14.51
C LEU A 72 -1.92 -13.55 -14.56
N PHE A 73 -2.40 -13.20 -15.76
CA PHE A 73 -3.50 -12.25 -15.95
C PHE A 73 -4.86 -12.96 -15.99
N THR A 74 -4.94 -14.10 -16.67
CA THR A 74 -6.19 -14.83 -16.89
C THR A 74 -5.93 -16.30 -17.17
N ASN A 75 -6.87 -17.16 -16.80
CA ASN A 75 -6.90 -18.59 -17.15
C ASN A 75 -7.80 -18.86 -18.37
N ARG A 76 -8.23 -17.81 -19.07
CA ARG A 76 -9.04 -17.90 -20.29
C ARG A 76 -8.20 -17.54 -21.50
N ASP A 77 -8.53 -18.13 -22.65
CA ASP A 77 -7.91 -17.78 -23.91
C ASP A 77 -8.54 -16.48 -24.45
N GLU A 78 -8.03 -15.34 -23.99
CA GLU A 78 -8.53 -14.00 -24.32
C GLU A 78 -7.37 -13.01 -24.50
N ARG A 79 -7.61 -11.93 -25.25
CA ARG A 79 -6.61 -10.87 -25.45
C ARG A 79 -6.45 -10.04 -24.17
N ILE A 80 -5.24 -9.54 -23.92
CA ILE A 80 -4.95 -8.63 -22.80
C ILE A 80 -4.90 -7.19 -23.35
N ASP A 81 -6.04 -6.73 -23.84
CA ASP A 81 -6.22 -5.43 -24.48
C ASP A 81 -7.00 -4.45 -23.58
N GLU A 82 -7.37 -3.29 -24.12
CA GLU A 82 -8.15 -2.28 -23.40
C GLU A 82 -9.46 -2.85 -22.82
N ARG A 83 -10.17 -3.72 -23.57
CA ARG A 83 -11.44 -4.31 -23.12
C ARG A 83 -11.21 -5.22 -21.92
N PHE A 84 -10.13 -6.00 -21.92
CA PHE A 84 -9.74 -6.82 -20.78
C PHE A 84 -9.55 -5.95 -19.53
N PHE A 85 -8.76 -4.88 -19.61
CA PHE A 85 -8.49 -4.02 -18.46
C PHE A 85 -9.73 -3.27 -17.99
N LEU A 86 -10.58 -2.78 -18.89
CA LEU A 86 -11.84 -2.12 -18.54
C LEU A 86 -12.73 -3.03 -17.70
N GLY A 87 -12.90 -4.29 -18.12
CA GLY A 87 -13.67 -5.28 -17.36
C GLY A 87 -13.07 -5.58 -15.98
N ARG A 88 -11.74 -5.62 -15.85
CA ARG A 88 -11.06 -5.79 -14.56
C ARG A 88 -11.29 -4.58 -13.64
N PHE A 89 -11.19 -3.37 -14.16
CA PHE A 89 -11.39 -2.14 -13.39
C PHE A 89 -12.82 -2.00 -12.89
N GLU A 90 -13.81 -2.23 -13.76
CA GLU A 90 -15.22 -2.23 -13.35
C GLU A 90 -15.52 -3.30 -12.30
N SER A 91 -14.96 -4.50 -12.47
CA SER A 91 -15.08 -5.58 -11.48
C SER A 91 -14.47 -5.18 -10.13
N ALA A 92 -13.30 -4.53 -10.15
CA ALA A 92 -12.63 -4.05 -8.95
C ALA A 92 -13.42 -2.95 -8.24
N LEU A 93 -13.98 -2.00 -8.99
CA LEU A 93 -14.83 -0.93 -8.46
C LEU A 93 -16.08 -1.47 -7.78
N LYS A 94 -16.74 -2.48 -8.36
CA LYS A 94 -17.92 -3.13 -7.75
C LYS A 94 -17.63 -3.78 -6.39
N ARG A 95 -16.37 -4.11 -6.08
CA ARG A 95 -15.97 -4.67 -4.79
C ARG A 95 -15.70 -3.61 -3.71
N ARG A 96 -15.67 -2.32 -4.05
CA ARG A 96 -15.38 -1.24 -3.09
C ARG A 96 -16.68 -0.72 -2.49
N PRO A 97 -16.96 -0.93 -1.19
CA PRO A 97 -18.16 -0.44 -0.53
C PRO A 97 -18.00 1.05 -0.16
N LEU A 98 -17.90 1.93 -1.17
CA LEU A 98 -17.61 3.36 -0.98
C LEU A 98 -18.63 4.06 -0.07
N THR A 99 -19.91 3.71 -0.21
CA THR A 99 -20.99 4.25 0.62
C THR A 99 -20.81 3.88 2.09
N GLU A 100 -20.42 2.63 2.38
CA GLU A 100 -20.20 2.16 3.75
C GLU A 100 -18.98 2.83 4.38
N TRP A 101 -17.93 3.08 3.59
CA TRP A 101 -16.73 3.77 4.06
C TRP A 101 -16.91 5.28 4.27
N ASN A 102 -17.98 5.88 3.74
CA ASN A 102 -18.23 7.32 3.79
C ASN A 102 -16.95 8.13 3.48
N THR A 103 -16.42 7.93 2.27
CA THR A 103 -15.12 8.48 1.87
C THR A 103 -15.08 8.81 0.38
N ASP A 104 -14.24 9.78 0.03
CA ASP A 104 -13.93 10.15 -1.35
C ASP A 104 -12.51 9.72 -1.79
N ALA A 105 -11.80 8.97 -0.95
CA ALA A 105 -10.48 8.42 -1.26
C ALA A 105 -10.40 6.93 -0.94
N TYR A 106 -9.81 6.11 -1.80
CA TYR A 106 -9.77 4.66 -1.62
C TYR A 106 -8.79 3.97 -2.58
N ARG A 107 -8.38 2.75 -2.25
CA ARG A 107 -7.64 1.90 -3.18
C ARG A 107 -8.60 1.21 -4.16
N ALA A 108 -8.58 1.64 -5.42
CA ALA A 108 -9.41 1.06 -6.46
C ALA A 108 -8.82 -0.23 -7.04
N LEU A 109 -7.49 -0.34 -7.15
CA LEU A 109 -6.81 -1.53 -7.65
C LEU A 109 -5.66 -1.90 -6.72
N PHE A 110 -5.54 -3.19 -6.41
CA PHE A 110 -4.50 -3.77 -5.58
C PHE A 110 -3.86 -4.98 -6.27
N SER A 111 -3.27 -4.71 -7.44
CA SER A 111 -2.41 -5.64 -8.15
C SER A 111 -3.12 -6.98 -8.46
N GLU A 112 -2.50 -8.11 -8.12
CA GLU A 112 -3.01 -9.45 -8.38
C GLU A 112 -4.37 -9.71 -7.72
N ALA A 113 -4.65 -9.11 -6.56
CA ALA A 113 -5.92 -9.28 -5.87
C ALA A 113 -7.12 -8.76 -6.69
N ASP A 114 -6.87 -7.86 -7.63
CA ASP A 114 -7.87 -7.33 -8.54
C ASP A 114 -7.70 -7.82 -9.99
N GLY A 115 -6.84 -8.82 -10.23
CA GLY A 115 -6.62 -9.40 -11.54
C GLY A 115 -5.81 -8.51 -12.49
N VAL A 116 -5.01 -7.58 -11.95
CA VAL A 116 -4.11 -6.69 -12.70
C VAL A 116 -2.69 -6.71 -12.12
N PRO A 117 -1.95 -7.85 -12.21
CA PRO A 117 -0.64 -8.04 -11.60
C PRO A 117 0.36 -6.91 -11.89
N GLY A 118 0.76 -6.20 -10.84
CA GLY A 118 1.71 -5.10 -10.90
C GLY A 118 1.09 -3.71 -11.02
N LEU A 119 -0.25 -3.57 -11.08
CA LEU A 119 -0.91 -2.25 -11.08
C LEU A 119 -1.61 -1.98 -9.74
N VAL A 120 -1.20 -0.91 -9.06
CA VAL A 120 -1.91 -0.38 -7.89
C VAL A 120 -2.48 0.99 -8.27
N LEU A 121 -3.71 1.25 -7.86
CA LEU A 121 -4.39 2.52 -8.11
C LEU A 121 -5.08 2.99 -6.84
N ASP A 122 -4.64 4.15 -6.35
CA ASP A 122 -5.33 4.90 -5.30
C ASP A 122 -6.07 6.09 -5.91
N VAL A 123 -7.31 6.28 -5.47
CA VAL A 123 -8.22 7.32 -5.91
C VAL A 123 -8.31 8.36 -4.79
N TYR A 124 -8.16 9.63 -5.14
CA TYR A 124 -8.42 10.78 -4.28
C TYR A 124 -9.36 11.72 -5.04
N ARG A 125 -10.68 11.56 -4.84
CA ARG A 125 -11.72 12.20 -5.65
C ARG A 125 -11.53 11.86 -7.14
N LYS A 126 -11.40 12.86 -8.02
CA LYS A 126 -11.06 12.64 -9.44
C LYS A 126 -9.56 12.65 -9.75
N ARG A 127 -8.68 12.50 -8.75
CA ARG A 127 -7.22 12.43 -8.97
C ARG A 127 -6.73 11.03 -8.65
N LEU A 128 -6.00 10.45 -9.58
CA LEU A 128 -5.53 9.08 -9.50
C LEU A 128 -4.03 9.05 -9.24
N VAL A 129 -3.61 8.16 -8.37
CA VAL A 129 -2.21 7.86 -8.14
C VAL A 129 -1.96 6.39 -8.46
N VAL A 130 -1.21 6.13 -9.52
CA VAL A 130 -0.87 4.77 -9.97
C VAL A 130 0.52 4.37 -9.53
N GLN A 131 0.70 3.08 -9.30
CA GLN A 131 2.01 2.46 -9.20
C GLN A 131 2.09 1.30 -10.18
N VAL A 132 3.07 1.35 -11.06
CA VAL A 132 3.42 0.26 -11.98
C VAL A 132 4.63 -0.46 -11.40
N ARG A 133 4.43 -1.74 -11.06
CA ARG A 133 5.33 -2.54 -10.22
C ARG A 133 5.90 -3.77 -10.92
N SER A 134 5.55 -3.98 -12.19
CA SER A 134 6.08 -5.09 -13.00
C SER A 134 6.39 -4.62 -14.40
N LEU A 135 7.41 -5.21 -15.03
CA LEU A 135 7.77 -4.91 -16.41
C LEU A 135 6.64 -5.28 -17.38
N GLY A 136 5.90 -6.35 -17.08
CA GLY A 136 4.72 -6.74 -17.86
C GLY A 136 3.63 -5.68 -17.86
N MET A 137 3.32 -5.10 -16.68
CA MET A 137 2.33 -4.04 -16.60
C MET A 137 2.81 -2.73 -17.25
N GLU A 138 4.11 -2.43 -17.16
CA GLU A 138 4.73 -1.28 -17.84
C GLU A 138 4.53 -1.37 -19.37
N ARG A 139 4.79 -2.54 -19.96
CA ARG A 139 4.61 -2.76 -21.40
C ARG A 139 3.16 -2.71 -21.87
N LEU A 140 2.21 -3.01 -20.97
CA LEU A 140 0.78 -2.99 -21.26
C LEU A 140 0.13 -1.62 -21.07
N ARG A 141 0.93 -0.55 -20.87
CA ARG A 141 0.45 0.83 -20.66
C ARG A 141 -0.52 1.30 -21.72
N GLU A 142 -0.24 1.01 -22.99
CA GLU A 142 -1.13 1.37 -24.10
C GLU A 142 -2.49 0.66 -24.04
N ALA A 143 -2.60 -0.51 -23.40
CA ALA A 143 -3.87 -1.20 -23.19
C ALA A 143 -4.61 -0.69 -21.94
N TRP A 144 -3.93 -0.55 -20.80
CA TRP A 144 -4.61 -0.23 -19.55
C TRP A 144 -4.90 1.27 -19.37
N MET A 145 -4.12 2.17 -19.97
CA MET A 145 -4.29 3.61 -19.78
C MET A 145 -5.63 4.13 -20.35
N PRO A 146 -6.04 3.78 -21.59
CA PRO A 146 -7.34 4.18 -22.12
C PRO A 146 -8.51 3.58 -21.32
N ALA A 147 -8.39 2.32 -20.89
CA ALA A 147 -9.38 1.66 -20.03
C ALA A 147 -9.54 2.38 -18.68
N LEU A 148 -8.44 2.87 -18.11
CA LEU A 148 -8.43 3.60 -16.84
C LEU A 148 -9.09 4.97 -17.00
N LEU A 149 -8.83 5.69 -18.10
CA LEU A 149 -9.53 6.94 -18.41
C LEU A 149 -11.05 6.73 -18.54
N LYS A 150 -11.49 5.67 -19.22
CA LYS A 150 -12.92 5.34 -19.37
C LYS A 150 -13.59 4.94 -18.06
N ALA A 151 -12.91 4.14 -17.23
CA ALA A 151 -13.50 3.61 -16.01
C ALA A 151 -13.63 4.66 -14.89
N PHE A 152 -12.70 5.61 -14.82
CA PHE A 152 -12.58 6.53 -13.68
C PHE A 152 -12.86 8.00 -14.01
N GLU A 153 -12.86 8.39 -15.29
CA GLU A 153 -13.04 9.78 -15.74
C GLU A 153 -12.25 10.82 -14.89
N PRO A 154 -10.93 10.64 -14.74
CA PRO A 154 -10.16 11.45 -13.80
C PRO A 154 -9.80 12.83 -14.36
N ASP A 155 -9.59 13.78 -13.46
CA ASP A 155 -9.01 15.10 -13.79
C ASP A 155 -7.49 15.00 -13.96
N SER A 156 -6.81 14.09 -13.24
CA SER A 156 -5.37 13.86 -13.37
C SER A 156 -4.96 12.44 -12.96
N ILE A 157 -3.83 11.98 -13.52
CA ILE A 157 -3.19 10.70 -13.17
C ILE A 157 -1.71 10.97 -12.90
N LEU A 158 -1.29 10.74 -11.66
CA LEU A 158 0.10 10.77 -11.24
C LEU A 158 0.63 9.33 -11.14
N GLU A 159 1.76 9.05 -11.76
CA GLU A 159 2.54 7.86 -11.45
C GLU A 159 3.47 8.11 -10.26
N ARG A 160 3.36 7.28 -9.23
CA ARG A 160 4.24 7.24 -8.04
C ARG A 160 4.88 5.87 -7.94
N SER A 161 5.69 5.55 -8.94
CA SER A 161 6.43 4.30 -9.06
C SER A 161 7.88 4.49 -8.62
N ASP A 162 8.10 5.12 -7.46
CA ASP A 162 9.42 5.42 -6.88
C ASP A 162 9.89 4.38 -5.83
N MET A 163 9.22 3.23 -5.77
CA MET A 163 9.60 2.15 -4.86
C MET A 163 10.82 1.37 -5.35
N ALA A 164 11.68 0.96 -4.42
CA ALA A 164 12.90 0.18 -4.70
C ALA A 164 12.64 -1.11 -5.51
N GLY A 165 11.47 -1.73 -5.33
CA GLY A 165 11.09 -2.97 -6.03
C GLY A 165 11.02 -2.85 -7.56
N ARG A 166 10.99 -1.65 -8.15
CA ARG A 166 11.08 -1.49 -9.62
C ARG A 166 12.42 -1.93 -10.19
N LEU A 167 13.50 -1.77 -9.43
CA LEU A 167 14.84 -2.18 -9.85
C LEU A 167 14.92 -3.70 -10.05
N GLU A 168 14.19 -4.48 -9.24
CA GLU A 168 14.08 -5.94 -9.41
C GLU A 168 13.38 -6.35 -10.73
N GLU A 169 12.62 -5.44 -11.32
CA GLU A 169 11.92 -5.62 -12.59
C GLU A 169 12.67 -4.96 -13.76
N GLY A 170 13.87 -4.43 -13.53
CA GLY A 170 14.67 -3.73 -14.54
C GLY A 170 14.09 -2.36 -14.93
N LEU A 171 13.29 -1.76 -14.06
CA LEU A 171 12.64 -0.47 -14.29
C LEU A 171 13.26 0.62 -13.42
N GLU A 172 13.49 1.78 -14.01
CA GLU A 172 13.88 2.98 -13.25
C GLU A 172 12.71 3.49 -12.40
N PRO A 173 12.98 4.06 -11.21
CA PRO A 173 11.99 4.79 -10.43
C PRO A 173 11.36 5.93 -11.25
N LEU A 174 10.04 6.10 -11.12
CA LEU A 174 9.31 7.12 -11.88
C LEU A 174 8.32 7.88 -11.00
N VAL A 175 8.38 9.21 -11.07
CA VAL A 175 7.33 10.11 -10.59
C VAL A 175 6.99 11.10 -11.70
N ALA A 176 5.81 10.96 -12.30
CA ALA A 176 5.42 11.78 -13.44
C ALA A 176 3.89 11.86 -13.58
N ASP A 177 3.39 12.98 -14.10
CA ASP A 177 1.99 13.05 -14.55
C ASP A 177 1.83 12.28 -15.86
N LEU A 178 0.92 11.33 -15.89
CA LEU A 178 0.55 10.57 -17.08
C LEU A 178 -0.63 11.21 -17.83
N TYR A 179 -1.47 11.96 -17.12
CA TYR A 179 -2.63 12.64 -17.67
C TYR A 179 -2.99 13.85 -16.80
N GLY A 180 -3.33 14.97 -17.45
CA GLY A 180 -3.62 16.22 -16.75
C GLY A 180 -2.41 16.72 -15.95
N THR A 181 -2.67 17.54 -14.94
CA THR A 181 -1.63 18.04 -14.02
C THR A 181 -2.09 17.79 -12.60
N SER A 182 -1.36 16.93 -11.88
CA SER A 182 -1.70 16.59 -10.50
C SER A 182 -1.17 17.65 -9.53
N PRO A 183 -1.97 18.08 -8.55
CA PRO A 183 -1.49 18.96 -7.49
C PRO A 183 -0.53 18.21 -6.56
N ASP A 184 0.20 18.93 -5.71
CA ASP A 184 1.06 18.30 -4.70
C ASP A 184 0.25 17.64 -3.58
N GLU A 185 -0.89 18.25 -3.23
CA GLU A 185 -1.83 17.79 -2.21
C GLU A 185 -3.25 17.68 -2.75
N VAL A 186 -3.97 16.65 -2.32
CA VAL A 186 -5.40 16.46 -2.61
C VAL A 186 -6.21 16.42 -1.32
N PRO A 187 -7.24 17.27 -1.14
CA PRO A 187 -8.15 17.14 -0.01
C PRO A 187 -8.98 15.87 -0.16
N LEU A 188 -9.25 15.19 0.96
CA LEU A 188 -10.10 14.01 1.01
C LEU A 188 -10.96 14.02 2.27
N THR A 189 -12.01 13.22 2.25
CA THR A 189 -12.92 12.97 3.36
C THR A 189 -12.95 11.49 3.70
N GLU A 190 -12.97 11.17 4.99
CA GLU A 190 -13.14 9.80 5.48
C GLU A 190 -13.88 9.84 6.82
N GLY A 191 -15.03 9.15 6.91
CA GLY A 191 -15.82 9.08 8.14
C GLY A 191 -16.28 10.46 8.65
N GLY A 192 -16.53 11.41 7.74
CA GLY A 192 -16.91 12.79 8.07
C GLY A 192 -15.75 13.70 8.52
N LEU A 193 -14.51 13.23 8.46
CA LEU A 193 -13.31 14.03 8.76
C LEU A 193 -12.60 14.45 7.48
N GLU A 194 -12.01 15.65 7.47
CA GLU A 194 -11.22 16.14 6.34
C GLU A 194 -9.73 15.86 6.55
N PHE A 195 -9.07 15.36 5.51
CA PHE A 195 -7.62 15.12 5.45
C PHE A 195 -7.03 15.68 4.17
N ARG A 196 -5.69 15.65 4.07
CA ARG A 196 -4.95 15.97 2.83
C ARG A 196 -3.95 14.88 2.51
N ALA A 197 -4.06 14.29 1.32
CA ALA A 197 -3.07 13.37 0.78
C ALA A 197 -1.94 14.15 0.12
N GLN A 198 -0.70 13.88 0.52
CA GLN A 198 0.52 14.46 -0.06
C GLN A 198 0.96 13.59 -1.26
N ILE A 199 0.28 13.69 -2.40
CA ILE A 199 0.40 12.68 -3.47
C ILE A 199 1.76 12.68 -4.18
N ARG A 200 2.53 13.78 -4.14
CA ARG A 200 3.90 13.82 -4.71
C ARG A 200 5.03 13.48 -3.73
N SER A 201 4.92 13.93 -2.49
CA SER A 201 6.02 13.88 -1.51
C SER A 201 5.72 13.01 -0.29
N GLY A 202 4.46 12.60 -0.14
CA GLY A 202 4.00 11.76 0.96
C GLY A 202 4.41 10.29 0.81
N PRO A 203 4.24 9.50 1.90
CA PRO A 203 4.52 8.09 1.92
C PRO A 203 3.58 7.32 0.99
N LYS A 204 4.05 6.19 0.47
CA LYS A 204 3.31 5.35 -0.46
C LYS A 204 2.80 6.18 -1.66
N THR A 205 1.50 6.39 -1.75
CA THR A 205 0.79 7.14 -2.80
C THR A 205 0.23 8.47 -2.29
N GLY A 206 0.56 8.87 -1.05
CA GLY A 206 0.22 10.16 -0.46
C GLY A 206 -0.55 10.09 0.86
N PHE A 207 -1.28 9.00 1.12
CA PHE A 207 -2.02 8.77 2.36
C PHE A 207 -2.14 7.27 2.66
N TYR A 208 -2.14 6.89 3.95
CA TYR A 208 -2.30 5.50 4.38
C TYR A 208 -3.78 5.08 4.35
N LEU A 209 -4.29 4.77 3.17
CA LEU A 209 -5.67 4.32 2.96
C LEU A 209 -5.95 2.97 3.63
N ASP A 210 -4.93 2.12 3.77
CA ASP A 210 -5.00 0.83 4.47
C ASP A 210 -5.27 0.96 5.98
N GLN A 211 -5.01 2.13 6.58
CA GLN A 211 -5.24 2.39 8.00
C GLN A 211 -6.65 2.94 8.31
N ARG A 212 -7.59 2.94 7.35
CA ARG A 212 -8.96 3.45 7.53
C ARG A 212 -9.67 2.80 8.72
N GLU A 213 -9.77 1.48 8.69
CA GLU A 213 -10.50 0.73 9.73
C GLU A 213 -9.85 0.91 11.10
N SER A 214 -8.51 0.96 11.13
CA SER A 214 -7.75 1.28 12.35
C SER A 214 -8.10 2.67 12.91
N ARG A 215 -8.20 3.69 12.04
CA ARG A 215 -8.60 5.05 12.45
C ARG A 215 -10.03 5.09 12.96
N ALA A 216 -10.95 4.40 12.29
CA ALA A 216 -12.35 4.28 12.72
C ALA A 216 -12.46 3.59 14.08
N LEU A 217 -11.73 2.49 14.28
CA LEU A 217 -11.68 1.74 15.54
C LEU A 217 -11.11 2.59 16.67
N LEU A 218 -10.01 3.32 16.44
CA LEU A 218 -9.46 4.26 17.43
C LEU A 218 -10.52 5.29 17.83
N ARG A 219 -11.15 5.95 16.84
CA ARG A 219 -12.15 6.98 17.09
C ARG A 219 -13.34 6.44 17.90
N ALA A 220 -13.78 5.21 17.64
CA ALA A 220 -14.85 4.57 18.38
C ALA A 220 -14.46 4.16 19.82
N SER A 221 -13.16 3.98 20.08
CA SER A 221 -12.65 3.50 21.37
C SER A 221 -12.28 4.62 22.34
N VAL A 222 -11.99 5.82 21.82
CA VAL A 222 -11.54 6.99 22.57
C VAL A 222 -12.72 7.74 23.18
N ARG A 223 -12.55 8.22 24.42
CA ARG A 223 -13.56 9.02 25.14
C ARG A 223 -13.17 10.50 25.21
N PRO A 224 -14.15 11.40 25.41
CA PRO A 224 -13.86 12.81 25.64
C PRO A 224 -12.90 13.02 26.82
N ASN A 225 -11.86 13.84 26.60
CA ASN A 225 -10.76 14.16 27.51
C ASN A 225 -9.67 13.09 27.71
N ASP A 226 -9.75 11.94 27.03
CA ASP A 226 -8.63 10.98 27.03
C ASP A 226 -7.34 11.63 26.53
N LYS A 227 -6.20 11.15 27.02
CA LYS A 227 -4.87 11.59 26.54
C LYS A 227 -4.34 10.56 25.56
N VAL A 228 -4.17 10.97 24.31
CA VAL A 228 -3.66 10.11 23.24
C VAL A 228 -2.28 10.60 22.81
N LEU A 229 -1.33 9.66 22.72
CA LEU A 229 0.00 9.89 22.16
C LEU A 229 0.10 9.16 20.83
N ASP A 230 0.17 9.93 19.74
CA ASP A 230 0.31 9.43 18.36
C ASP A 230 1.80 9.51 17.96
N LEU A 231 2.50 8.38 18.04
CA LEU A 231 3.90 8.26 17.65
C LEU A 231 4.01 7.86 16.18
N PHE A 232 4.96 8.46 15.47
CA PHE A 232 5.11 8.33 14.01
C PHE A 232 3.86 8.84 13.28
N CYS A 233 3.31 9.95 13.77
CA CYS A 233 1.98 10.42 13.40
C CYS A 233 1.87 10.86 11.93
N PHE A 234 2.99 11.11 11.25
CA PHE A 234 3.07 11.64 9.91
C PHE A 234 2.16 12.88 9.75
N SER A 235 1.14 12.82 8.88
CA SER A 235 0.15 13.88 8.68
C SER A 235 -0.86 14.03 9.82
N GLY A 236 -0.78 13.18 10.85
CA GLY A 236 -1.62 13.21 12.05
C GLY A 236 -2.99 12.57 11.87
N ALA A 237 -3.16 11.63 10.94
CA ALA A 237 -4.48 11.07 10.63
C ALA A 237 -5.15 10.37 11.83
N PHE A 238 -4.37 9.63 12.64
CA PHE A 238 -4.85 9.06 13.90
C PHE A 238 -5.11 10.15 14.95
N ALA A 239 -4.21 11.12 15.08
CA ALA A 239 -4.41 12.26 15.98
C ALA A 239 -5.70 13.06 15.68
N ILE A 240 -5.98 13.32 14.41
CA ILE A 240 -7.22 13.99 13.97
C ILE A 240 -8.44 13.13 14.33
N SER A 241 -8.36 11.81 14.10
CA SER A 241 -9.44 10.87 14.41
C SER A 241 -9.75 10.82 15.91
N ALA A 242 -8.71 10.79 16.77
CA ALA A 242 -8.86 10.80 18.22
C ALA A 242 -9.37 12.16 18.74
N ALA A 243 -8.86 13.28 18.21
CA ALA A 243 -9.32 14.61 18.57
C ALA A 243 -10.82 14.80 18.24
N ALA A 244 -11.26 14.29 17.09
CA ALA A 244 -12.67 14.29 16.69
C ALA A 244 -13.59 13.49 17.64
N ALA A 245 -13.04 12.55 18.44
CA ALA A 245 -13.77 11.85 19.50
C ALA A 245 -13.72 12.57 20.87
N GLY A 246 -13.04 13.73 20.96
CA GLY A 246 -12.96 14.51 22.19
C GLY A 246 -11.62 14.41 22.93
N ALA A 247 -10.64 13.67 22.42
CA ALA A 247 -9.36 13.47 23.11
C ALA A 247 -8.42 14.67 23.03
N ARG A 248 -7.48 14.70 23.98
CA ARG A 248 -6.30 15.58 23.98
C ARG A 248 -5.15 14.81 23.38
N VAL A 249 -4.66 15.26 22.22
CA VAL A 249 -3.68 14.51 21.45
C VAL A 249 -2.32 15.20 21.43
N THR A 250 -1.27 14.39 21.61
CA THR A 250 0.12 14.76 21.30
C THR A 250 0.61 13.90 20.15
N GLY A 251 1.02 14.51 19.05
CA GLY A 251 1.62 13.81 17.90
C GLY A 251 3.12 14.02 17.85
N ILE A 252 3.88 12.98 17.53
CA ILE A 252 5.34 13.03 17.35
C ILE A 252 5.71 12.34 16.05
N ASP A 253 6.44 13.02 15.18
CA ASP A 253 7.04 12.45 13.96
C ASP A 253 8.46 12.97 13.75
N LEU A 254 9.27 12.21 13.00
CA LEU A 254 10.66 12.54 12.67
C LEU A 254 10.78 13.38 11.40
N ARG A 255 9.80 13.32 10.49
CA ARG A 255 9.87 13.99 9.19
C ARG A 255 9.30 15.41 9.26
N PRO A 256 9.93 16.40 8.60
CA PRO A 256 9.36 17.76 8.46
C PRO A 256 8.19 17.85 7.45
N GLY A 257 7.46 16.76 7.20
CA GLY A 257 6.47 16.66 6.12
C GLY A 257 5.03 16.80 6.61
N GLY A 258 4.42 17.96 6.31
CA GLY A 258 2.99 18.25 6.46
C GLY A 258 2.59 18.59 7.89
N ASP A 259 2.58 19.88 8.24
CA ASP A 259 2.10 20.37 9.55
C ASP A 259 0.64 19.94 9.79
N PRO A 260 0.37 18.93 10.67
CA PRO A 260 -0.99 18.52 11.05
C PRO A 260 -1.79 19.67 11.67
N ALA A 261 -1.14 20.70 12.24
CA ALA A 261 -1.82 21.88 12.74
C ALA A 261 -2.49 22.67 11.59
N ARG A 262 -1.92 22.67 10.37
CA ARG A 262 -2.58 23.24 9.18
C ARG A 262 -3.77 22.41 8.71
N GLN A 263 -3.71 21.08 8.85
CA GLN A 263 -4.82 20.19 8.50
C GLN A 263 -5.98 20.36 9.49
N GLY A 264 -5.69 20.34 10.80
CA GLY A 264 -6.70 20.52 11.85
C GLY A 264 -7.21 21.95 12.04
N ALA A 265 -6.51 22.98 11.57
CA ALA A 265 -6.93 24.39 11.72
C ALA A 265 -8.21 24.73 10.93
N ARG A 266 -8.43 24.11 9.76
CA ARG A 266 -9.64 24.36 8.94
C ARG A 266 -10.87 23.62 9.46
N GLN A 267 -10.70 22.45 10.08
CA GLN A 267 -11.79 21.75 10.78
C GLN A 267 -12.40 22.64 11.88
N ARG A 268 -11.56 23.40 12.61
CA ARG A 268 -11.97 24.35 13.65
C ARG A 268 -12.77 25.54 13.12
N GLU A 269 -12.64 25.87 11.84
CA GLU A 269 -13.31 27.01 11.22
C GLU A 269 -14.75 26.67 10.83
N ARG A 270 -15.03 25.40 10.49
CA ARG A 270 -16.40 24.86 10.32
C ARG A 270 -17.09 24.60 11.66
N ASP A 271 -16.39 24.01 12.64
CA ASP A 271 -16.96 23.76 13.98
C ASP A 271 -17.21 25.07 14.76
N ARG A 272 -16.71 26.22 14.30
CA ARG A 272 -16.97 27.53 14.92
C ARG A 272 -18.42 28.00 14.78
N SER A 273 -19.21 27.45 13.85
CA SER A 273 -20.66 27.71 13.80
C SER A 273 -21.47 26.85 14.78
N GLU A 274 -20.87 25.83 15.42
CA GLU A 274 -21.52 24.95 16.40
C GLU A 274 -20.60 24.73 17.64
N LEU A 275 -20.76 25.57 18.66
CA LEU A 275 -20.36 25.38 20.07
C LEU A 275 -18.91 24.93 20.45
N HIS A 276 -18.18 25.84 21.10
CA HIS A 276 -17.31 25.68 22.30
C HIS A 276 -16.54 24.35 22.56
N ARG A 277 -15.21 24.35 22.32
CA ARG A 277 -14.11 24.30 23.33
C ARG A 277 -12.77 23.90 22.68
N SER A 278 -11.72 24.61 23.07
CA SER A 278 -10.35 24.51 22.58
C SER A 278 -9.70 23.12 22.80
N GLN A 279 -9.47 22.36 21.72
CA GLN A 279 -8.58 21.18 21.75
C GLN A 279 -7.25 21.48 21.04
N ARG A 280 -6.17 21.74 21.79
CA ARG A 280 -4.84 21.95 21.21
C ARG A 280 -4.22 20.61 20.82
N VAL A 281 -4.06 20.34 19.52
CA VAL A 281 -3.12 19.32 19.05
C VAL A 281 -1.73 19.91 19.28
N ARG A 282 -0.93 19.31 20.17
CA ARG A 282 0.48 19.69 20.33
C ARG A 282 1.35 18.72 19.56
N LEU A 283 2.26 19.26 18.77
CA LEU A 283 3.26 18.49 18.05
C LEU A 283 4.62 18.90 18.56
N ALA A 284 5.39 17.92 19.01
CA ALA A 284 6.74 18.13 19.51
C ALA A 284 7.75 17.54 18.51
N ARG A 285 8.86 18.26 18.29
CA ARG A 285 10.03 17.73 17.58
C ARG A 285 10.97 17.10 18.61
N GLY A 286 11.42 15.87 18.35
CA GLY A 286 12.42 15.19 19.17
C GLY A 286 11.96 13.81 19.69
N GLY A 287 12.90 12.86 19.74
CA GLY A 287 12.66 11.53 20.28
C GLY A 287 12.67 11.49 21.82
N PRO A 288 12.13 10.41 22.43
CA PRO A 288 12.18 10.21 23.87
C PRO A 288 13.64 10.14 24.36
N ARG A 289 13.94 10.72 25.53
CA ARG A 289 15.27 10.60 26.15
C ARG A 289 15.47 9.17 26.66
N LYS A 290 16.72 8.71 26.63
CA LYS A 290 17.12 7.34 26.98
C LYS A 290 16.75 7.05 28.45
N GLY A 291 15.73 6.21 28.66
CA GLY A 291 15.20 5.84 29.98
C GLY A 291 13.72 5.41 29.97
N ASP A 292 12.90 5.98 29.08
CA ASP A 292 11.42 5.90 29.21
C ASP A 292 10.70 4.98 28.21
N LEU A 293 11.39 4.25 27.32
CA LEU A 293 10.74 3.35 26.36
C LEU A 293 11.53 2.07 26.10
N ARG A 294 10.91 0.91 26.35
CA ARG A 294 11.25 -0.35 25.65
C ARG A 294 10.49 -0.36 24.32
N LEU A 295 11.20 -0.04 23.25
CA LEU A 295 10.74 -0.19 21.86
C LEU A 295 11.18 -1.57 21.36
N ASP A 296 10.23 -2.43 20.99
CA ASP A 296 10.53 -3.64 20.22
C ASP A 296 10.64 -3.24 18.74
N ARG A 297 11.84 -3.39 18.17
CA ARG A 297 12.12 -2.99 16.78
C ARG A 297 11.79 -4.15 15.85
N HIS A 298 11.09 -3.85 14.76
CA HIS A 298 10.95 -4.79 13.65
C HIS A 298 12.34 -5.09 13.05
N ARG A 299 12.75 -6.36 13.07
CA ARG A 299 13.96 -6.86 12.41
C ARG A 299 13.75 -6.84 10.89
N PRO A 300 14.57 -6.15 10.09
CA PRO A 300 14.55 -6.35 8.65
C PRO A 300 15.10 -7.75 8.34
N SER A 301 14.40 -8.50 7.51
CA SER A 301 14.87 -9.78 6.97
C SER A 301 15.90 -9.52 5.87
N GLY A 302 17.19 -9.68 6.22
CA GLY A 302 18.32 -9.63 5.30
C GLY A 302 19.64 -9.83 6.05
N ASP A 303 20.42 -10.83 5.64
CA ASP A 303 21.69 -11.23 6.24
C ASP A 303 22.68 -10.08 6.41
N LEU A 304 23.10 -9.81 7.64
CA LEU A 304 24.29 -9.05 7.96
C LEU A 304 25.00 -9.70 9.15
N GLN A 305 26.26 -10.06 8.93
CA GLN A 305 27.17 -10.66 9.90
C GLN A 305 27.24 -9.84 11.19
N GLU A 306 27.17 -10.52 12.34
CA GLU A 306 27.26 -9.90 13.67
C GLU A 306 28.61 -9.21 13.91
N PRO A 307 28.66 -7.97 14.42
CA PRO A 307 29.89 -7.39 14.93
C PRO A 307 30.22 -7.96 16.31
N ARG A 308 31.50 -8.29 16.52
CA ARG A 308 32.07 -8.85 17.75
C ARG A 308 31.78 -7.98 18.99
N GLU A 309 31.39 -8.63 20.08
CA GLU A 309 31.17 -8.05 21.41
C GLU A 309 32.44 -7.41 21.99
N GLU A 310 32.40 -6.11 22.30
CA GLU A 310 33.27 -5.50 23.31
C GLU A 310 32.54 -5.47 24.66
N ARG A 311 33.18 -6.05 25.68
CA ARG A 311 32.67 -6.21 27.04
C ARG A 311 32.60 -4.86 27.76
N LEU A 312 31.50 -4.62 28.48
CA LEU A 312 31.44 -3.64 29.57
C LEU A 312 30.91 -4.31 30.86
N PRO A 313 31.34 -3.85 32.04
CA PRO A 313 31.46 -4.66 33.25
C PRO A 313 30.13 -4.93 33.98
N GLN A 314 30.12 -6.06 34.68
CA GLN A 314 29.04 -6.56 35.53
C GLN A 314 28.75 -5.63 36.71
N MET A 315 27.46 -5.44 37.03
CA MET A 315 26.97 -5.34 38.41
C MET A 315 25.51 -5.78 38.51
N GLY A 316 25.27 -6.78 39.38
CA GLY A 316 24.10 -6.87 40.25
C GLY A 316 22.91 -7.69 39.75
N ASP A 317 22.87 -8.96 40.16
CA ASP A 317 21.74 -9.89 40.03
C ASP A 317 20.44 -9.37 40.67
N LEU A 318 19.30 -9.73 40.07
CA LEU A 318 18.12 -10.21 40.79
C LEU A 318 17.29 -11.13 39.87
N GLU A 319 17.01 -12.32 40.39
CA GLU A 319 16.57 -13.53 39.69
C GLU A 319 15.08 -13.59 39.28
N ALA A 320 14.88 -14.26 38.14
CA ALA A 320 13.86 -15.24 37.72
C ALA A 320 12.41 -15.28 38.28
N GLY A 321 11.44 -15.47 37.35
CA GLY A 321 10.18 -16.18 37.65
C GLY A 321 8.98 -16.08 36.67
N VAL A 322 9.00 -16.85 35.55
CA VAL A 322 7.94 -17.72 34.91
C VAL A 322 6.45 -17.23 34.76
N PRO A 323 5.59 -17.71 33.81
CA PRO A 323 5.67 -18.06 32.37
C PRO A 323 4.67 -17.24 31.48
N LEU A 324 4.78 -17.39 30.15
CA LEU A 324 3.76 -16.94 29.18
C LEU A 324 2.69 -18.01 28.94
N ALA A 325 1.41 -17.62 28.92
CA ALA A 325 0.29 -18.37 28.31
C ALA A 325 -0.78 -17.39 27.76
N PRO A 326 -1.61 -17.79 26.77
CA PRO A 326 -2.15 -16.89 25.75
C PRO A 326 -3.57 -16.37 26.07
N GLY A 327 -3.89 -15.20 25.53
CA GLY A 327 -5.28 -14.71 25.42
C GLY A 327 -5.54 -13.35 26.06
N SER A 328 -6.47 -12.63 25.42
CA SER A 328 -6.97 -11.28 25.72
C SER A 328 -6.08 -10.12 25.29
N GLY A 329 -6.56 -9.37 24.29
CA GLY A 329 -6.04 -8.07 23.92
C GLY A 329 -6.06 -7.15 25.14
N ARG A 330 -4.89 -6.67 25.53
CA ARG A 330 -4.74 -5.62 26.54
C ARG A 330 -3.96 -4.49 25.90
N GLY A 331 -4.60 -3.33 25.83
CA GLY A 331 -3.90 -2.07 25.59
C GLY A 331 -2.90 -1.85 26.71
N TRP A 332 -1.70 -1.38 26.35
CA TRP A 332 -0.64 -1.10 27.30
C TRP A 332 -0.82 0.32 27.83
N GLU A 333 -1.04 0.46 29.14
CA GLU A 333 -1.04 1.74 29.84
C GLU A 333 0.35 2.05 30.37
N ILE A 334 0.88 3.23 30.04
CA ILE A 334 2.03 3.82 30.73
C ILE A 334 1.58 5.18 31.27
N GLY A 335 1.48 5.32 32.60
CA GLY A 335 1.15 6.60 33.24
C GLY A 335 -0.24 7.18 32.89
N GLY A 336 -1.22 6.33 32.57
CA GLY A 336 -2.57 6.77 32.16
C GLY A 336 -2.66 7.27 30.71
N LEU A 337 -1.69 6.93 29.87
CA LEU A 337 -1.74 7.12 28.41
C LEU A 337 -2.04 5.78 27.74
N GLN A 338 -3.05 5.76 26.86
CA GLN A 338 -3.23 4.68 25.89
C GLN A 338 -2.18 4.86 24.80
N LEU A 339 -1.23 3.93 24.72
CA LEU A 339 -0.25 3.90 23.64
C LEU A 339 -0.84 3.24 22.39
N LEU A 340 -0.74 3.94 21.27
CA LEU A 340 -0.93 3.34 19.95
C LEU A 340 0.42 3.42 19.20
N LEU A 341 1.02 2.26 18.92
CA LEU A 341 2.16 2.15 18.02
C LEU A 341 1.60 1.90 16.61
N CYS A 342 1.69 2.89 15.73
CA CYS A 342 1.44 2.72 14.31
C CYS A 342 2.78 2.43 13.60
N ALA A 343 2.86 1.28 12.91
CA ALA A 343 3.89 0.97 11.94
C ALA A 343 3.28 0.94 10.53
#